data_AF-A0A523ZD60-F1
#
_entry.id   AF-A0A523ZD60-F1
#
_cell.length_a   1.000
_cell.length_b   1.000
_cell.length_c   1.000
_cell.angle_alpha   90.00
_cell.angle_beta   90.00
_cell.angle_gamma   90.00
#
_symmetry.space_group_name_H-M   'P 1'
#
loop_
_entity.id
_entity.type
_entity.pdbx_description
1 polymer ?
#
loop_
_entity_poly.entity_id
_entity_poly.type
_entity_poly.pdbx_seq_one_letter_code
_entity_poly.pdbx_strand_id
1 'polypeptide(L)'
;ASEGWRWEEIADALDEQGVISREEFLEAAVAGDFDLDFDFLRRLGPATPLEGYLFPATYFYRRDDSAEDVIRQMLQAVDGNFTEDLRSQALDRGLTMHAVLTLASIIEREAKVPEERPIMAQVFLKRGRLGIPLEADPTVQYALADDPESVTKFGYWKAQLTDDDLELDSPYNTYRVAGLPPTPIAAPRLDSIIAVIEPADTSYLYFVATGDEEGSHAFAETLEEHQANIEEYREESDETAP
;
A
#
# COMPACT_ATOMS: atom_id res chain seq x y z
N ALA A 1 11.97 4.65 -8.46
CA ALA A 1 10.91 3.67 -8.18
C ALA A 1 9.58 4.28 -8.57
N SER A 2 8.69 3.49 -9.16
CA SER A 2 7.32 3.96 -9.40
C SER A 2 6.50 3.81 -8.12
N GLU A 3 5.46 4.60 -8.01
CA GLU A 3 4.42 4.50 -6.98
C GLU A 3 3.71 3.14 -6.96
N GLY A 4 3.24 2.72 -5.78
CA GLY A 4 2.46 1.50 -5.63
C GLY A 4 3.23 0.22 -5.95
N TRP A 5 4.56 0.29 -6.04
CA TRP A 5 5.43 -0.85 -6.21
C TRP A 5 5.77 -1.49 -4.87
N ARG A 6 5.81 -2.81 -4.85
CA ARG A 6 6.47 -3.57 -3.77
C ARG A 6 7.98 -3.57 -3.94
N TRP A 7 8.72 -3.86 -2.87
CA TRP A 7 10.19 -3.91 -2.91
C TRP A 7 10.76 -4.90 -3.95
N GLU A 8 10.06 -5.98 -4.32
CA GLU A 8 10.49 -6.88 -5.41
C GLU A 8 10.35 -6.23 -6.79
N GLU A 9 9.32 -5.42 -7.03
CA GLU A 9 9.18 -4.66 -8.27
C GLU A 9 10.28 -3.59 -8.39
N ILE A 10 10.67 -2.99 -7.27
CA ILE A 10 11.83 -2.08 -7.21
C ILE A 10 13.12 -2.85 -7.55
N ALA A 11 13.30 -4.03 -6.98
CA ALA A 11 14.47 -4.89 -7.22
C ALA A 11 14.57 -5.30 -8.71
N ASP A 12 13.46 -5.74 -9.30
CA ASP A 12 13.40 -6.09 -10.73
C ASP A 12 13.77 -4.91 -11.62
N ALA A 13 13.21 -3.73 -11.34
CA ALA A 13 13.48 -2.53 -12.12
C ALA A 13 14.93 -2.05 -12.03
N LEU A 14 15.58 -2.22 -10.87
CA LEU A 14 17.00 -1.89 -10.68
C LEU A 14 17.90 -2.86 -11.46
N ASP A 15 17.56 -4.15 -11.46
CA ASP A 15 18.30 -5.19 -12.17
C ASP A 15 18.20 -5.01 -13.69
N GLU A 16 16.98 -4.78 -14.20
CA GLU A 16 16.73 -4.51 -15.62
C GLU A 16 17.50 -3.28 -16.14
N GLN A 17 17.70 -2.28 -15.28
CA GLN A 17 18.46 -1.07 -15.59
C GLN A 17 19.98 -1.25 -15.40
N GLY A 18 20.43 -2.40 -14.88
CA GLY A 18 21.83 -2.69 -14.60
C GLY A 18 22.41 -1.83 -13.49
N VAL A 19 21.59 -1.38 -12.54
CA VAL A 19 21.99 -0.55 -11.40
C VAL A 19 22.53 -1.43 -10.27
N ILE A 20 21.70 -2.34 -9.76
CA ILE A 20 21.99 -3.32 -8.71
C ILE A 20 21.21 -4.59 -9.07
N SER A 21 21.78 -5.78 -8.86
CA SER A 21 21.05 -7.02 -9.13
C SER A 21 19.89 -7.22 -8.15
N ARG A 22 18.84 -7.95 -8.58
CA ARG A 22 17.68 -8.24 -7.72
C ARG A 22 18.09 -8.86 -6.38
N GLU A 23 18.98 -9.85 -6.44
CA GLU A 23 19.47 -10.59 -5.26
C GLU A 23 20.20 -9.65 -4.29
N GLU A 24 21.17 -8.87 -4.77
CA GLU A 24 21.92 -7.92 -3.94
C GLU A 24 21.01 -6.88 -3.28
N PHE A 25 19.99 -6.39 -4.00
CA PHE A 25 19.05 -5.41 -3.46
C PHE A 25 18.19 -6.00 -2.33
N LEU A 26 17.57 -7.16 -2.57
CA LEU A 26 16.69 -7.79 -1.58
C LEU A 26 17.47 -8.27 -0.35
N GLU A 27 18.67 -8.82 -0.54
CA GLU A 27 19.55 -9.18 0.58
C GLU A 27 19.92 -7.96 1.41
N ALA A 28 20.34 -6.86 0.77
CA ALA A 28 20.68 -5.63 1.48
C ALA A 28 19.46 -5.04 2.21
N ALA A 29 18.26 -5.09 1.63
CA ALA A 29 17.03 -4.59 2.25
C ALA A 29 16.66 -5.35 3.53
N VAL A 30 17.04 -6.62 3.66
CA VAL A 30 16.79 -7.44 4.84
C VAL A 30 17.94 -7.37 5.85
N ALA A 31 19.19 -7.39 5.37
CA ALA A 31 20.38 -7.53 6.21
C ALA A 31 21.03 -6.20 6.63
N GLY A 32 20.68 -5.09 5.99
CA GLY A 32 21.30 -3.79 6.23
C GLY A 32 20.96 -3.17 7.60
N ASP A 33 21.96 -2.54 8.22
CA ASP A 33 21.84 -1.84 9.51
C ASP A 33 21.24 -0.42 9.34
N PHE A 34 20.12 -0.29 8.64
CA PHE A 34 19.51 1.01 8.35
C PHE A 34 18.90 1.68 9.57
N ASP A 35 18.57 0.92 10.61
CA ASP A 35 18.03 1.45 11.85
C ASP A 35 19.06 2.33 12.60
N LEU A 36 20.35 2.15 12.36
CA LEU A 36 21.39 3.04 12.89
C LEU A 36 21.30 4.46 12.31
N ASP A 37 20.88 4.57 11.05
CA ASP A 37 20.79 5.83 10.31
C ASP A 37 19.39 6.47 10.40
N PHE A 38 18.33 5.66 10.57
CA PHE A 38 16.93 6.11 10.51
C PHE A 38 16.13 5.73 11.77
N ASP A 39 15.82 6.73 12.59
CA ASP A 39 15.08 6.60 13.86
C ASP A 39 13.73 5.89 13.73
N PHE A 40 13.04 6.08 12.60
CA PHE A 40 11.73 5.48 12.38
C PHE A 40 11.80 3.96 12.24
N LEU A 41 12.91 3.40 11.75
CA LEU A 41 13.11 1.95 11.65
C LEU A 41 13.43 1.34 13.02
N ARG A 42 14.18 2.04 13.89
CA ARG A 42 14.49 1.56 15.26
C ARG A 42 13.24 1.27 16.09
N ARG A 43 12.16 2.01 15.83
CA ARG A 43 10.88 1.86 16.54
C ARG A 43 10.11 0.62 16.09
N LEU A 44 10.41 0.06 14.92
CA LEU A 44 9.76 -1.14 14.40
C LEU A 44 10.39 -2.42 14.96
N GLY A 45 11.68 -2.35 15.29
CA GLY A 45 12.47 -3.47 15.79
C GLY A 45 13.41 -4.07 14.74
N PRO A 46 14.35 -4.93 15.17
CA PRO A 46 15.34 -5.52 14.27
C PRO A 46 14.68 -6.37 13.19
N ALA A 47 15.24 -6.36 11.98
CA ALA A 47 14.79 -7.13 10.82
C ALA A 47 13.34 -6.83 10.35
N THR A 48 12.84 -5.61 10.59
CA THR A 48 11.56 -5.20 9.99
C THR A 48 11.73 -5.01 8.48
N PRO A 49 10.89 -5.63 7.64
CA PRO A 49 10.93 -5.42 6.20
C PRO A 49 10.81 -3.93 5.83
N LEU A 50 11.57 -3.50 4.81
CA LEU A 50 11.51 -2.13 4.30
C LEU A 50 10.33 -1.88 3.36
N GLU A 51 9.40 -2.82 3.25
CA GLU A 51 8.20 -2.68 2.42
C GLU A 51 7.42 -1.40 2.81
N GLY A 52 7.10 -0.58 1.82
CA GLY A 52 6.52 0.75 1.99
C GLY A 52 7.42 1.85 2.56
N TYR A 53 8.67 1.57 2.91
CA TYR A 53 9.67 2.56 3.35
C TYR A 53 10.64 2.97 2.23
N LEU A 54 10.50 2.41 1.04
CA LEU A 54 11.30 2.75 -0.14
C LEU A 54 10.55 3.76 -1.00
N PHE A 55 10.74 5.06 -0.76
CA PHE A 55 9.89 6.12 -1.32
C PHE A 55 9.84 6.09 -2.86
N PRO A 56 8.69 6.34 -3.49
CA PRO A 56 8.61 6.50 -4.94
C PRO A 56 9.15 7.89 -5.34
N ALA A 57 10.33 7.90 -5.96
CA ALA A 57 10.93 9.08 -6.56
C ALA A 57 11.85 8.74 -7.73
N THR A 58 12.36 9.79 -8.39
CA THR A 58 13.47 9.68 -9.33
C THR A 58 14.79 9.79 -8.57
N TYR A 59 15.64 8.79 -8.75
CA TYR A 59 16.94 8.68 -8.08
C TYR A 59 18.07 8.77 -9.11
N PHE A 60 19.22 9.28 -8.68
CA PHE A 60 20.42 9.36 -9.51
C PHE A 60 21.49 8.47 -8.91
N TYR A 61 21.76 7.34 -9.56
CA TYR A 61 22.73 6.37 -9.09
C TYR A 61 24.10 6.64 -9.71
N ARG A 62 25.15 6.48 -8.89
CA ARG A 62 26.52 6.43 -9.37
C ARG A 62 26.88 4.99 -9.72
N ARG A 63 27.92 4.84 -10.54
CA ARG A 63 28.37 3.53 -11.02
C ARG A 63 28.90 2.64 -9.88
N ASP A 64 29.35 3.26 -8.79
CA ASP A 64 29.95 2.65 -7.61
C ASP A 64 29.00 2.63 -6.41
N ASP A 65 27.74 3.05 -6.56
CA ASP A 65 26.74 2.92 -5.50
C ASP A 65 26.52 1.43 -5.20
N SER A 66 26.54 1.08 -3.92
CA SER A 66 26.14 -0.25 -3.44
C SER A 66 24.63 -0.36 -3.31
N ALA A 67 24.12 -1.58 -3.13
CA ALA A 67 22.71 -1.82 -2.82
C ALA A 67 22.26 -1.03 -1.58
N GLU A 68 23.11 -0.96 -0.54
CA GLU A 68 22.82 -0.17 0.65
C GLU A 68 22.77 1.33 0.37
N ASP A 69 23.64 1.86 -0.50
CA ASP A 69 23.63 3.28 -0.87
C ASP A 69 22.33 3.64 -1.60
N VAL A 70 21.86 2.76 -2.49
CA VAL A 70 20.57 2.90 -3.17
C VAL A 70 19.42 2.90 -2.17
N ILE A 71 19.40 1.95 -1.24
CA ILE A 71 18.35 1.85 -0.21
C ILE A 71 18.38 3.07 0.73
N ARG A 72 19.56 3.51 1.18
CA ARG A 72 19.71 4.72 2.01
C ARG A 72 19.17 5.96 1.31
N GLN A 73 19.37 6.10 -0.01
CA GLN A 73 18.77 7.20 -0.77
C GLN A 73 17.24 7.15 -0.75
N MET A 74 16.63 5.96 -0.89
CA MET A 74 15.17 5.78 -0.83
C MET A 74 14.60 6.04 0.57
N LEU A 75 15.30 5.60 1.62
CA LEU A 75 14.93 5.84 3.01
C LEU A 75 15.05 7.33 3.39
N GLN A 76 16.10 8.00 2.92
CA GLN A 76 16.25 9.46 3.05
C GLN A 76 15.10 10.21 2.36
N ALA A 77 14.62 9.70 1.23
CA ALA A 77 13.48 10.29 0.54
C ALA A 77 12.18 10.15 1.35
N VAL A 78 11.93 9.00 2.01
CA VAL A 78 10.81 8.91 2.97
C VAL A 78 10.99 9.92 4.09
N ASP A 79 12.19 9.99 4.66
CA ASP A 79 12.44 10.85 5.82
C ASP A 79 12.23 12.34 5.49
N GLY A 80 12.70 12.76 4.32
CA GLY A 80 12.55 14.12 3.82
C GLY A 80 11.14 14.50 3.39
N ASN A 81 10.32 13.55 2.90
CA ASN A 81 8.95 13.83 2.44
C ASN A 81 7.92 13.68 3.57
N PHE A 82 8.09 12.69 4.45
CA PHE A 82 7.30 12.59 5.67
C PHE A 82 7.91 13.50 6.74
N THR A 83 7.73 14.80 6.55
CA THR A 83 8.32 15.85 7.40
C THR A 83 7.90 15.75 8.86
N GLU A 84 8.64 16.41 9.76
CA GLU A 84 8.31 16.47 11.19
C GLU A 84 6.91 17.04 11.45
N ASP A 85 6.46 18.01 10.64
CA ASP A 85 5.11 18.57 10.75
C ASP A 85 4.05 17.49 10.47
N LEU A 86 4.17 16.77 9.35
CA LEU A 86 3.28 15.67 9.02
C LEU A 86 3.31 14.57 10.09
N ARG A 87 4.50 14.25 10.64
CA ARG A 87 4.63 13.26 11.73
C ARG A 87 3.92 13.73 12.99
N SER A 88 4.04 15.01 13.35
CA SER A 88 3.31 15.60 14.47
C SER A 88 1.80 15.52 14.25
N GLN A 89 1.33 15.90 13.06
CA GLN A 89 -0.08 15.83 12.70
C GLN A 89 -0.65 14.40 12.72
N ALA A 90 0.16 13.40 12.36
CA ALA A 90 -0.21 11.99 12.46
C ALA A 90 -0.33 11.56 13.94
N LEU A 91 0.64 11.95 14.78
CA LEU A 91 0.64 11.64 16.20
C LEU A 91 -0.54 12.29 16.95
N ASP A 92 -0.91 13.52 16.60
CA ASP A 92 -2.09 14.21 17.14
C ASP A 92 -3.39 13.46 16.85
N ARG A 93 -3.40 12.63 15.78
CA ARG A 93 -4.50 11.73 15.42
C ARG A 93 -4.34 10.31 15.98
N GLY A 94 -3.30 10.08 16.78
CA GLY A 94 -2.99 8.78 17.37
C GLY A 94 -2.40 7.76 16.38
N LEU A 95 -1.87 8.22 15.25
CA LEU A 95 -1.29 7.37 14.22
C LEU A 95 0.25 7.42 14.30
N THR A 96 0.88 6.24 14.30
CA THR A 96 2.32 6.12 14.13
C THR A 96 2.69 6.24 12.65
N MET A 97 3.95 6.58 12.36
CA MET A 97 4.46 6.57 10.97
C MET A 97 4.21 5.22 10.28
N HIS A 98 4.40 4.11 11.00
CA HIS A 98 4.10 2.78 10.49
C HIS A 98 2.62 2.64 10.11
N ALA A 99 1.70 3.01 11.00
CA ALA A 99 0.27 2.93 10.71
C ALA A 99 -0.14 3.82 9.52
N VAL A 100 0.47 5.00 9.40
CA VAL A 100 0.25 5.91 8.26
C VAL A 100 0.73 5.27 6.96
N LEU A 101 1.97 4.78 6.91
CA LEU A 101 2.53 4.15 5.71
C LEU A 101 1.76 2.87 5.33
N THR A 102 1.35 2.07 6.31
CA THR A 102 0.57 0.86 6.06
C THR A 102 -0.76 1.20 5.42
N LEU A 103 -1.53 2.13 6.00
CA LEU A 103 -2.81 2.51 5.41
C LEU A 103 -2.64 3.24 4.06
N ALA A 104 -1.63 4.10 3.94
CA ALA A 104 -1.33 4.81 2.70
C ALA A 104 -0.97 3.83 1.57
N SER A 105 -0.27 2.73 1.88
CA SER A 105 0.06 1.70 0.88
C SER A 105 -1.16 0.94 0.35
N ILE A 106 -2.18 0.76 1.19
CA ILE A 106 -3.46 0.18 0.78
C ILE A 106 -4.19 1.15 -0.15
N ILE A 107 -4.33 2.41 0.27
CA ILE A 107 -4.99 3.46 -0.53
C ILE A 107 -4.27 3.69 -1.86
N GLU A 108 -2.94 3.64 -1.87
CA GLU A 108 -2.13 3.77 -3.09
C GLU A 108 -2.52 2.73 -4.15
N ARG A 109 -2.84 1.52 -3.72
CA ARG A 109 -3.23 0.41 -4.59
C ARG A 109 -4.72 0.41 -4.93
N GLU A 110 -5.55 1.02 -4.09
CA GLU A 110 -7.01 1.11 -4.27
C GLU A 110 -7.41 2.29 -5.18
N ALA A 111 -6.85 3.47 -4.91
CA ALA A 111 -7.33 4.72 -5.46
C ALA A 111 -6.70 5.04 -6.82
N LYS A 112 -7.49 4.91 -7.89
CA LYS A 112 -7.17 5.43 -9.23
C LYS A 112 -7.45 6.93 -9.33
N VAL A 113 -8.56 7.39 -8.77
CA VAL A 113 -8.98 8.79 -8.76
C VAL A 113 -8.35 9.53 -7.58
N PRO A 114 -7.56 10.60 -7.80
CA PRO A 114 -6.86 11.30 -6.72
C PRO A 114 -7.76 11.87 -5.62
N GLU A 115 -8.93 12.39 -5.99
CA GLU A 115 -9.90 13.01 -5.10
C GLU A 115 -10.55 12.00 -4.14
N GLU A 116 -10.50 10.70 -4.45
CA GLU A 116 -11.07 9.65 -3.62
C GLU A 116 -10.15 9.22 -2.47
N ARG A 117 -8.84 9.49 -2.55
CA ARG A 117 -7.86 9.06 -1.53
C ARG A 117 -8.23 9.50 -0.11
N PRO A 118 -8.58 10.78 0.15
CA PRO A 118 -8.96 11.21 1.50
C PRO A 118 -10.28 10.61 1.96
N ILE A 119 -11.19 10.26 1.05
CA ILE A 119 -12.47 9.61 1.36
C ILE A 119 -12.24 8.15 1.75
N MET A 120 -11.46 7.40 0.97
CA MET A 120 -11.06 6.03 1.28
C MET A 120 -10.28 5.96 2.59
N ALA A 121 -9.36 6.92 2.83
CA ALA A 121 -8.68 7.04 4.11
C ALA A 121 -9.65 7.18 5.28
N GLN A 122 -10.68 8.03 5.13
CA GLN A 122 -11.70 8.20 6.17
C GLN A 122 -12.49 6.90 6.42
N VAL A 123 -12.85 6.16 5.36
CA VAL A 123 -13.53 4.87 5.45
C VAL A 123 -12.69 3.87 6.25
N PHE A 124 -11.44 3.63 5.84
CA PHE A 124 -10.58 2.65 6.50
C PHE A 124 -10.26 3.02 7.96
N LEU A 125 -10.01 4.30 8.25
CA LEU A 125 -9.81 4.78 9.63
C LEU A 125 -11.06 4.55 10.50
N LYS A 126 -12.27 4.75 9.95
CA LYS A 126 -13.52 4.46 10.66
C LYS A 126 -13.73 2.98 10.89
N ARG A 127 -13.57 2.16 9.86
CA ARG A 127 -13.67 0.71 9.95
C ARG A 127 -12.73 0.16 11.02
N GLY A 128 -11.46 0.58 10.99
CA GLY A 128 -10.48 0.22 12.01
C GLY A 128 -10.88 0.60 13.44
N ARG A 129 -11.41 1.82 13.66
CA ARG A 129 -11.90 2.25 14.99
C ARG A 129 -13.12 1.46 15.46
N LEU A 130 -13.97 1.01 14.54
CA LEU A 130 -15.17 0.23 14.83
C LEU A 130 -14.90 -1.28 14.89
N GLY A 131 -13.67 -1.73 14.62
CA GLY A 131 -13.33 -3.16 14.55
C GLY A 131 -13.95 -3.88 13.35
N ILE A 132 -14.35 -3.13 12.32
CA ILE A 132 -14.82 -3.68 11.05
C ILE A 132 -13.56 -4.06 10.24
N PRO A 133 -13.47 -5.29 9.67
CA PRO A 133 -12.37 -5.67 8.79
C PRO A 133 -12.20 -4.66 7.64
N LEU A 134 -10.99 -4.47 7.12
CA LEU A 134 -10.79 -3.47 6.06
C LEU A 134 -11.32 -3.95 4.72
N GLU A 135 -11.27 -5.26 4.46
CA GLU A 135 -11.76 -5.89 3.22
C GLU A 135 -11.15 -5.23 1.97
N ALA A 136 -9.82 -5.05 1.98
CA ALA A 136 -9.10 -4.41 0.89
C ALA A 136 -8.40 -5.46 0.01
N ASP A 137 -8.85 -5.60 -1.24
CA ASP A 137 -8.31 -6.52 -2.23
C ASP A 137 -6.78 -6.47 -2.36
N PRO A 138 -6.12 -5.29 -2.41
CA PRO A 138 -4.66 -5.21 -2.51
C PRO A 138 -3.90 -5.96 -1.41
N THR A 139 -4.50 -6.10 -0.23
CA THR A 139 -3.86 -6.82 0.88
C THR A 139 -3.85 -8.34 0.67
N VAL A 140 -4.87 -8.87 0.00
CA VAL A 140 -4.92 -10.29 -0.43
C VAL A 140 -4.02 -10.50 -1.64
N GLN A 141 -4.02 -9.57 -2.60
CA GLN A 141 -3.13 -9.61 -3.76
C GLN A 141 -1.65 -9.66 -3.32
N TYR A 142 -1.28 -8.82 -2.35
CA TYR A 142 0.06 -8.82 -1.78
C TYR A 142 0.44 -10.19 -1.19
N ALA A 143 -0.46 -10.78 -0.40
CA ALA A 143 -0.27 -12.09 0.22
C ALA A 143 -0.17 -13.24 -0.79
N LEU A 144 -0.95 -13.21 -1.87
CA LEU A 144 -0.88 -14.21 -2.93
C LEU A 144 0.46 -14.23 -3.66
N ALA A 145 1.13 -13.08 -3.73
CA ALA A 145 2.42 -12.96 -4.39
C ALA A 145 3.60 -13.48 -3.55
N ASP A 146 3.35 -13.97 -2.32
CA ASP A 146 4.31 -14.81 -1.59
C ASP A 146 4.49 -16.18 -2.26
N ASP A 147 3.53 -16.62 -3.08
CA ASP A 147 3.65 -17.82 -3.92
C ASP A 147 4.26 -17.48 -5.29
N PRO A 148 5.48 -17.98 -5.62
CA PRO A 148 6.09 -17.77 -6.92
C PRO A 148 5.27 -18.28 -8.11
N GLU A 149 4.43 -19.30 -7.92
CA GLU A 149 3.53 -19.78 -8.99
C GLU A 149 2.44 -18.75 -9.31
N SER A 150 1.90 -18.10 -8.28
CA SER A 150 0.97 -16.98 -8.44
C SER A 150 1.61 -15.82 -9.19
N VAL A 151 2.82 -15.41 -8.80
CA VAL A 151 3.56 -14.33 -9.47
C VAL A 151 3.85 -14.69 -10.93
N THR A 152 4.25 -15.93 -11.21
CA THR A 152 4.52 -16.38 -12.58
C THR A 152 3.28 -16.32 -13.46
N LYS A 153 2.10 -16.61 -12.90
CA LYS A 153 0.84 -16.71 -13.65
C LYS A 153 0.12 -15.36 -13.79
N PHE A 154 0.18 -14.51 -12.77
CA PHE A 154 -0.65 -13.31 -12.66
C PHE A 154 0.16 -12.03 -12.45
N GLY A 155 1.48 -12.12 -12.28
CA GLY A 155 2.30 -11.03 -11.77
C GLY A 155 2.12 -10.83 -10.26
N TYR A 156 2.75 -9.80 -9.72
CA TYR A 156 2.69 -9.48 -8.27
C TYR A 156 1.29 -9.04 -7.79
N TRP A 157 0.42 -8.65 -8.71
CA TRP A 157 -0.89 -8.07 -8.41
C TRP A 157 -1.96 -8.79 -9.23
N LYS A 158 -2.50 -9.89 -8.70
CA LYS A 158 -3.59 -10.64 -9.35
C LYS A 158 -4.85 -9.78 -9.44
N ALA A 159 -5.16 -9.29 -10.63
CA ALA A 159 -6.22 -8.29 -10.85
C ALA A 159 -7.63 -8.78 -10.46
N GLN A 160 -7.95 -10.05 -10.68
CA GLN A 160 -9.25 -10.64 -10.36
C GLN A 160 -9.09 -11.69 -9.26
N LEU A 161 -9.51 -11.33 -8.05
CA LEU A 161 -9.58 -12.26 -6.94
C LEU A 161 -10.81 -13.16 -7.06
N THR A 162 -10.62 -14.44 -6.79
CA THR A 162 -11.66 -15.45 -6.66
C THR A 162 -12.05 -15.62 -5.19
N ASP A 163 -13.21 -16.22 -4.93
CA ASP A 163 -13.64 -16.53 -3.57
C ASP A 163 -12.58 -17.34 -2.79
N ASP A 164 -11.91 -18.29 -3.44
CA ASP A 164 -10.83 -19.09 -2.85
C ASP A 164 -9.62 -18.23 -2.43
N ASP A 165 -9.33 -17.14 -3.16
CA ASP A 165 -8.25 -16.23 -2.78
C ASP A 165 -8.60 -15.43 -1.52
N LEU A 166 -9.87 -15.01 -1.39
CA LEU A 166 -10.36 -14.28 -0.22
C LEU A 166 -10.35 -15.15 1.05
N GLU A 167 -10.30 -16.46 0.89
CA GLU A 167 -10.16 -17.42 2.01
C GLU A 167 -8.70 -17.66 2.45
N LEU A 168 -7.70 -17.10 1.74
CA LEU A 168 -6.27 -17.30 2.03
C LEU A 168 -5.94 -17.00 3.49
N ASP A 169 -5.31 -17.96 4.16
CA ASP A 169 -4.83 -17.79 5.54
C ASP A 169 -3.50 -17.03 5.57
N SER A 170 -3.60 -15.71 5.73
CA SER A 170 -2.46 -14.80 5.80
C SER A 170 -2.75 -13.66 6.78
N PRO A 171 -1.75 -13.18 7.55
CA PRO A 171 -1.93 -12.00 8.40
C PRO A 171 -2.19 -10.72 7.59
N TYR A 172 -1.92 -10.72 6.28
CA TYR A 172 -2.26 -9.62 5.38
C TYR A 172 -3.70 -9.68 4.87
N ASN A 173 -4.40 -10.81 5.00
CA ASN A 173 -5.77 -10.91 4.51
C ASN A 173 -6.74 -10.11 5.40
N THR A 174 -7.02 -8.87 5.01
CA THR A 174 -7.90 -7.96 5.78
C THR A 174 -9.40 -8.28 5.70
N TYR A 175 -9.79 -9.33 4.97
CA TYR A 175 -11.13 -9.94 5.09
C TYR A 175 -11.24 -10.84 6.33
N ARG A 176 -10.12 -11.46 6.72
CA ARG A 176 -10.06 -12.45 7.80
C ARG A 176 -9.48 -11.89 9.09
N VAL A 177 -8.53 -10.96 8.97
CA VAL A 177 -7.85 -10.32 10.10
C VAL A 177 -8.25 -8.85 10.16
N ALA A 178 -8.97 -8.49 11.22
CA ALA A 178 -9.37 -7.09 11.43
C ALA A 178 -8.18 -6.22 11.85
N GLY A 179 -8.16 -4.98 11.37
CA GLY A 179 -7.08 -4.02 11.61
C GLY A 179 -6.14 -3.87 10.41
N LEU A 180 -5.02 -3.18 10.62
CA LEU A 180 -3.99 -3.02 9.60
C LEU A 180 -3.16 -4.31 9.46
N PRO A 181 -2.68 -4.64 8.26
CA PRO A 181 -1.73 -5.72 8.06
C PRO A 181 -0.39 -5.45 8.79
N PRO A 182 0.49 -6.47 8.93
CA PRO A 182 1.73 -6.34 9.71
C PRO A 182 2.73 -5.30 9.20
N THR A 183 2.72 -5.02 7.89
CA THR A 183 3.55 -4.00 7.23
C THR A 183 2.74 -3.30 6.15
N PRO A 184 3.25 -2.19 5.58
CA PRO A 184 2.78 -1.74 4.28
C PRO A 184 2.87 -2.84 3.21
N ILE A 185 2.09 -2.72 2.15
CA ILE A 185 2.03 -3.67 1.03
C ILE A 185 2.70 -3.14 -0.26
N ALA A 186 3.06 -1.87 -0.28
CA ALA A 186 3.66 -1.18 -1.41
C ALA A 186 4.25 0.16 -0.96
N ALA A 187 5.05 0.81 -1.81
CA ALA A 187 5.56 2.16 -1.63
C ALA A 187 4.47 3.23 -1.91
N PRO A 188 3.92 3.90 -0.88
CA PRO A 188 2.93 4.95 -1.08
C PRO A 188 3.57 6.27 -1.52
N ARG A 189 2.84 7.06 -2.30
CA ARG A 189 3.20 8.45 -2.57
C ARG A 189 2.88 9.36 -1.41
N LEU A 190 3.46 10.56 -1.45
CA LEU A 190 3.17 11.63 -0.50
C LEU A 190 1.65 11.95 -0.44
N ASP A 191 0.96 11.95 -1.58
CA ASP A 191 -0.49 12.24 -1.60
C ASP A 191 -1.30 11.20 -0.82
N SER A 192 -0.96 9.92 -0.92
CA SER A 192 -1.59 8.84 -0.14
C SER A 192 -1.25 8.95 1.35
N ILE A 193 -0.02 9.37 1.69
CA ILE A 193 0.39 9.67 3.07
C ILE A 193 -0.42 10.83 3.64
N ILE A 194 -0.54 11.93 2.89
CA ILE A 194 -1.31 13.11 3.28
C ILE A 194 -2.78 12.76 3.41
N ALA A 195 -3.36 11.96 2.51
CA ALA A 195 -4.76 11.52 2.61
C ALA A 195 -5.08 10.78 3.92
N VAL A 196 -4.13 10.00 4.45
CA VAL A 196 -4.29 9.33 5.75
C VAL A 196 -4.19 10.29 6.92
N ILE A 197 -3.30 11.29 6.84
CA ILE A 197 -3.11 12.29 7.89
C ILE A 197 -4.26 13.29 7.87
N GLU A 198 -4.73 13.69 6.71
CA GLU A 198 -5.80 14.67 6.47
C GLU A 198 -6.96 14.01 5.69
N PRO A 199 -7.67 13.05 6.30
CA PRO A 199 -8.79 12.39 5.63
C PRO A 199 -9.96 13.36 5.44
N ALA A 200 -10.82 13.06 4.46
CA ALA A 200 -12.04 13.81 4.25
C ALA A 200 -13.01 13.66 5.43
N ASP A 201 -13.78 14.70 5.73
CA ASP A 201 -14.85 14.61 6.74
C ASP A 201 -16.13 14.05 6.11
N THR A 202 -16.26 12.73 6.09
CA THR A 202 -17.40 12.02 5.51
C THR A 202 -17.90 10.93 6.45
N SER A 203 -19.16 10.52 6.31
CA SER A 203 -19.79 9.45 7.11
C SER A 203 -19.66 8.04 6.52
N TYR A 204 -19.05 7.91 5.34
CA TYR A 204 -18.96 6.65 4.61
C TYR A 204 -18.23 5.54 5.39
N LEU A 205 -18.70 4.32 5.20
CA LEU A 205 -18.13 3.08 5.74
C LEU A 205 -17.84 2.05 4.64
N TYR A 206 -18.37 2.26 3.44
CA TYR A 206 -18.29 1.34 2.33
C TYR A 206 -18.01 2.09 1.04
N PHE A 207 -17.37 1.41 0.10
CA PHE A 207 -17.24 1.85 -1.27
C PHE A 207 -17.17 0.63 -2.18
N VAL A 208 -17.57 0.78 -3.43
CA VAL A 208 -17.47 -0.24 -4.49
C VAL A 208 -17.05 0.44 -5.77
N ALA A 209 -16.20 -0.20 -6.57
CA ALA A 209 -15.81 0.31 -7.88
C ALA A 209 -17.04 0.43 -8.80
N THR A 210 -17.13 1.52 -9.54
CA THR A 210 -18.23 1.77 -10.49
C THR A 210 -18.02 1.06 -11.83
N GLY A 211 -16.77 0.68 -12.14
CA GLY A 211 -16.43 0.05 -13.42
C GLY A 211 -16.28 1.05 -14.58
N ASP A 212 -16.34 2.35 -14.32
CA ASP A 212 -16.07 3.37 -15.34
C ASP A 212 -14.59 3.39 -15.80
N GLU A 213 -14.33 4.09 -16.91
CA GLU A 213 -12.97 4.19 -17.46
C GLU A 213 -11.98 4.90 -16.52
N GLU A 214 -12.50 5.75 -15.62
CA GLU A 214 -11.69 6.49 -14.63
C GLU A 214 -11.30 5.59 -13.44
N GLY A 215 -12.05 4.51 -13.21
CA GLY A 215 -11.92 3.61 -12.07
C GLY A 215 -12.37 4.25 -10.77
N SER A 216 -13.49 4.97 -10.80
CA SER A 216 -14.09 5.64 -9.64
C SER A 216 -14.84 4.66 -8.72
N HIS A 217 -15.28 5.16 -7.57
CA HIS A 217 -16.00 4.39 -6.56
C HIS A 217 -17.29 5.07 -6.10
N ALA A 218 -18.33 4.26 -5.90
CA ALA A 218 -19.56 4.67 -5.26
C ALA A 218 -19.47 4.45 -3.74
N PHE A 219 -19.54 5.53 -2.96
CA PHE A 219 -19.43 5.51 -1.50
C PHE A 219 -20.79 5.39 -0.81
N ALA A 220 -20.83 4.68 0.32
CA ALA A 220 -22.05 4.42 1.08
C ALA A 220 -21.82 4.52 2.60
N GLU A 221 -22.82 5.02 3.33
CA GLU A 221 -22.79 5.11 4.80
C GLU A 221 -23.31 3.83 5.45
N THR A 222 -24.26 3.17 4.78
CA THR A 222 -24.94 1.97 5.27
C THR A 222 -24.65 0.74 4.40
N LEU A 223 -24.86 -0.45 4.98
CA LEU A 223 -24.70 -1.71 4.25
C LEU A 223 -25.78 -1.85 3.18
N GLU A 224 -26.99 -1.36 3.43
CA GLU A 224 -28.09 -1.38 2.47
C GLU A 224 -27.79 -0.52 1.23
N GLU A 225 -27.24 0.69 1.42
CA GLU A 225 -26.76 1.53 0.31
C GLU A 225 -25.62 0.86 -0.45
N HIS A 226 -24.68 0.23 0.27
CA HIS A 226 -23.57 -0.46 -0.36
C HIS A 226 -24.05 -1.66 -1.21
N GLN A 227 -25.02 -2.43 -0.72
CA GLN A 227 -25.62 -3.53 -1.48
C GLN A 227 -26.35 -3.04 -2.73
N ALA A 228 -27.04 -1.91 -2.66
CA ALA A 228 -27.66 -1.29 -3.82
C ALA A 228 -26.60 -0.84 -4.84
N ASN A 229 -25.50 -0.23 -4.41
CA ASN A 229 -24.39 0.14 -5.30
C ASN A 229 -23.75 -1.11 -5.94
N ILE A 230 -23.56 -2.20 -5.19
CA ILE A 230 -23.05 -3.46 -5.76
C ILE A 230 -23.99 -3.97 -6.85
N GLU A 231 -25.30 -3.98 -6.63
CA GLU A 231 -26.26 -4.43 -7.64
C GLU A 231 -26.21 -3.55 -8.90
N GLU A 232 -26.10 -2.23 -8.73
CA GLU A 232 -26.00 -1.26 -9.83
C GLU A 232 -24.73 -1.46 -10.68
N TYR A 233 -23.55 -1.49 -10.06
CA TYR A 233 -22.28 -1.47 -10.81
C TYR A 233 -21.75 -2.85 -11.20
N ARG A 234 -22.28 -3.94 -10.62
CA ARG A 234 -21.94 -5.31 -11.05
C ARG A 234 -22.49 -5.60 -12.45
N GLU A 235 -23.66 -5.06 -12.80
CA GLU A 235 -24.25 -5.18 -14.14
C GLU A 235 -23.46 -4.41 -15.21
N GLU A 236 -22.92 -3.23 -14.88
CA GLU A 236 -22.13 -2.42 -15.82
C GLU A 236 -20.73 -3.02 -16.12
N SER A 237 -20.12 -3.67 -15.14
CA SER A 237 -18.81 -4.34 -15.29
C SER A 237 -18.85 -5.60 -16.18
N ASP A 238 -20.00 -6.29 -16.24
CA ASP A 238 -20.21 -7.44 -17.12
C ASP A 238 -20.54 -7.02 -18.57
N GLU A 239 -21.09 -5.81 -18.78
CA GLU A 239 -21.49 -5.32 -20.10
C GLU A 239 -20.36 -4.61 -20.87
N THR A 240 -19.33 -4.13 -20.16
CA THR A 240 -18.15 -3.43 -20.70
C THR A 240 -16.92 -4.32 -20.90
N ALA A 241 -17.00 -5.61 -20.55
CA ALA A 241 -15.94 -6.58 -20.79
C ALA A 241 -15.93 -7.05 -22.28
N PRO A 242 -14.87 -6.78 -23.07
CA PRO A 242 -14.73 -7.33 -24.43
C PRO A 242 -14.39 -8.82 -24.47
#